data_AF-A0A2A6H6H5-F1
#
_entry.id   AF-A0A2A6H6H5-F1
#
_cell.length_a   1.000
_cell.length_b   1.000
_cell.length_c   1.000
_cell.angle_alpha   90.00
_cell.angle_beta   90.00
_cell.angle_gamma   90.00
#
_symmetry.space_group_name_H-M   'P 1'
#
loop_
_entity.id
_entity.type
_entity.pdbx_description
1 polymer ?
#
loop_
_entity_poly.entity_id
_entity_poly.type
_entity_poly.pdbx_seq_one_letter_code
_entity_poly.pdbx_strand_id
1 'polypeptide(L)'
;VFLEIMRRRRHVQSRAGARHWTLTRDVQQPSRWLETFRTPTRVDFHRLNHRLTAADKRLDDELKGLSAACNLPRTTILVERPPVARNSPPDPYVSQK
;
A
#
# COMPACT_ATOMS: atom_id res chain seq x y z
N VAL A 1 -12.92 12.28 -9.21
CA VAL A 1 -12.08 11.35 -10.01
C VAL A 1 -11.17 10.49 -9.14
N PHE A 2 -10.16 11.05 -8.44
CA PHE A 2 -9.22 10.25 -7.61
C PHE A 2 -9.89 9.31 -6.60
N LEU A 3 -10.78 9.81 -5.74
CA LEU A 3 -11.44 8.99 -4.72
C LEU A 3 -12.30 7.86 -5.31
N GLU A 4 -12.81 8.04 -6.53
CA GLU A 4 -13.59 7.00 -7.20
C GLU A 4 -12.70 5.84 -7.65
N ILE A 5 -11.52 6.16 -8.21
CA ILE A 5 -10.51 5.15 -8.57
C ILE A 5 -10.03 4.43 -7.32
N MET A 6 -9.77 5.16 -6.22
CA MET A 6 -9.38 4.54 -4.95
C MET A 6 -10.48 3.65 -4.36
N ARG A 7 -11.76 3.98 -4.55
CA ARG A 7 -12.88 3.11 -4.16
C ARG A 7 -12.88 1.79 -4.95
N ARG A 8 -12.64 1.84 -6.26
CA ARG A 8 -12.50 0.63 -7.10
C ARG A 8 -11.27 -0.18 -6.69
N ARG A 9 -10.14 0.50 -6.47
CA ARG A 9 -8.89 -0.10 -6.00
C ARG A 9 -9.08 -0.85 -4.67
N ARG A 10 -9.76 -0.24 -3.70
CA ARG A 10 -10.11 -0.90 -2.43
C ARG A 10 -10.82 -2.23 -2.68
N HIS A 11 -11.85 -2.25 -3.51
CA HIS A 11 -12.63 -3.45 -3.78
C HIS A 11 -11.76 -4.56 -4.38
N VAL A 12 -10.95 -4.21 -5.39
CA VAL A 12 -10.05 -5.11 -6.08
C VAL A 12 -8.97 -5.68 -5.15
N GLN A 13 -8.33 -4.83 -4.35
CA GLN A 13 -7.30 -5.23 -3.39
C GLN A 13 -7.89 -6.14 -2.30
N SER A 14 -9.06 -5.78 -1.76
CA SER A 14 -9.76 -6.61 -0.77
C SER A 14 -10.14 -7.98 -1.33
N ARG A 15 -10.64 -8.03 -2.57
CA ARG A 15 -10.92 -9.30 -3.28
C ARG A 15 -9.67 -10.16 -3.46
N ALA A 16 -8.52 -9.54 -3.75
CA ALA A 16 -7.26 -10.25 -3.94
C ALA A 16 -6.67 -10.80 -2.62
N GLY A 17 -7.06 -10.24 -1.48
CA GLY A 17 -6.67 -10.70 -0.14
C GLY A 17 -6.16 -9.61 0.80
N ALA A 18 -6.23 -8.34 0.42
CA ALA A 18 -5.84 -7.23 1.27
C ALA A 18 -6.79 -7.08 2.46
N ARG A 19 -6.23 -6.93 3.66
CA ARG A 19 -6.98 -6.70 4.91
C ARG A 19 -6.67 -5.31 5.46
N HIS A 20 -7.56 -4.78 6.30
CA HIS A 20 -7.40 -3.47 6.94
C HIS A 20 -6.99 -2.36 5.96
N TRP A 21 -7.64 -2.33 4.80
CA TRP A 21 -7.35 -1.34 3.78
C TRP A 21 -7.76 0.05 4.26
N THR A 22 -6.86 1.01 4.18
CA THR A 22 -7.06 2.40 4.59
C THR A 22 -6.50 3.34 3.54
N LEU A 23 -7.15 4.49 3.40
CA LEU A 23 -6.67 5.61 2.59
C LEU A 23 -6.57 6.84 3.50
N THR A 24 -5.35 7.31 3.69
CA THR A 24 -5.05 8.44 4.58
C THR A 24 -4.56 9.62 3.76
N ARG A 25 -5.01 10.82 4.11
CA ARG A 25 -4.51 12.07 3.53
C ARG A 25 -3.47 12.67 4.47
N ASP A 26 -2.35 13.12 3.92
CA ASP A 26 -1.37 13.89 4.69
C ASP A 26 -1.95 15.27 5.03
N VAL A 27 -1.90 15.64 6.31
CA VAL A 27 -2.42 16.92 6.82
C VAL A 27 -1.49 18.08 6.45
N GLN A 28 -0.19 17.86 6.43
CA GLN A 28 0.80 18.88 6.09
C GLN A 28 0.93 19.06 4.57
N GLN A 29 0.67 18.00 3.80
CA GLN A 29 0.73 18.03 2.34
C GLN A 29 -0.57 17.49 1.73
N PRO A 30 -1.60 18.34 1.54
CA PRO A 30 -2.95 17.88 1.23
C PRO A 30 -3.11 17.21 -0.15
N SER A 31 -2.08 17.28 -1.01
CA SER A 31 -1.98 16.56 -2.28
C SER A 31 -1.45 15.13 -2.14
N ARG A 32 -0.87 14.77 -0.98
CA ARG A 32 -0.33 13.44 -0.71
C ARG A 32 -1.36 12.55 -0.03
N TRP A 33 -1.50 11.35 -0.61
CA TRP A 33 -2.38 10.30 -0.11
C TRP A 33 -1.57 9.02 0.07
N LEU A 34 -1.90 8.28 1.14
CA LEU A 34 -1.26 7.03 1.49
C LEU A 34 -2.32 5.92 1.49
N GLU A 35 -2.15 4.95 0.59
CA GLU A 35 -2.83 3.67 0.65
C GLU A 35 -2.06 2.75 1.60
N THR A 36 -2.74 2.09 2.52
CA THR A 36 -2.13 1.09 3.41
C THR A 36 -3.07 -0.11 3.52
N PHE A 37 -2.49 -1.31 3.49
CA PHE A 37 -3.20 -2.55 3.74
C PHE A 37 -2.26 -3.57 4.35
N ARG A 38 -2.82 -4.64 4.89
CA ARG A 38 -2.09 -5.72 5.53
C ARG A 38 -2.34 -7.04 4.81
N THR A 39 -1.33 -7.89 4.84
CA THR A 39 -1.44 -9.29 4.43
C THR A 39 -0.90 -10.16 5.57
N PRO A 40 -1.50 -11.33 5.87
CA PRO A 40 -1.08 -12.13 7.02
C PRO A 40 0.37 -12.62 6.92
N THR A 41 0.80 -12.95 5.71
CA THR A 41 2.15 -13.43 5.42
C THR A 41 2.71 -12.78 4.16
N ARG A 42 4.03 -12.86 3.98
CA ARG A 42 4.68 -12.47 2.73
C ARG A 42 4.17 -13.29 1.53
N VAL A 43 3.83 -14.56 1.74
CA VAL A 43 3.25 -15.42 0.69
C VAL A 43 1.89 -14.89 0.26
N ASP A 44 1.07 -14.42 1.20
CA ASP A 44 -0.22 -13.81 0.89
C ASP A 44 -0.06 -12.49 0.12
N PHE A 45 0.98 -11.70 0.40
CA PHE A 45 1.32 -10.54 -0.42
C PHE A 45 1.65 -10.94 -1.88
N HIS A 46 2.45 -11.98 -2.09
CA HIS A 46 2.74 -12.47 -3.44
C HIS A 46 1.49 -13.00 -4.15
N ARG A 47 0.63 -13.75 -3.43
CA ARG A 47 -0.65 -14.25 -3.94
C ARG A 47 -1.62 -13.12 -4.31
N LEU A 48 -1.69 -12.08 -3.49
CA LEU A 48 -2.49 -10.89 -3.77
C LEU A 48 -2.08 -10.29 -5.12
N ASN A 49 -0.78 -10.05 -5.33
CA ASN A 49 -0.29 -9.48 -6.60
C ASN A 49 -0.56 -10.41 -7.80
N HIS A 50 -0.48 -11.72 -7.60
CA HIS A 50 -0.80 -12.70 -8.64
C HIS A 50 -2.30 -12.75 -9.00
N ARG A 51 -3.19 -12.52 -8.02
CA ARG A 51 -4.65 -12.53 -8.22
C ARG A 51 -5.18 -11.28 -8.92
N LEU A 52 -4.40 -10.21 -8.98
CA LEU A 52 -4.77 -9.00 -9.70
C LEU A 52 -4.77 -9.26 -11.21
N THR A 53 -5.91 -9.02 -11.84
CA THR A 53 -6.12 -9.15 -13.28
C THR A 53 -5.44 -8.01 -14.05
N ALA A 54 -5.35 -8.13 -15.37
CA ALA A 54 -4.87 -7.02 -16.21
C ALA A 54 -5.76 -5.76 -16.09
N ALA A 55 -7.08 -5.93 -15.94
CA ALA A 55 -8.01 -4.82 -15.74
C ALA A 55 -7.79 -4.13 -14.39
N ASP A 56 -7.51 -4.90 -13.35
CA ASP A 56 -7.20 -4.36 -12.01
C ASP A 56 -5.94 -3.49 -12.04
N LYS A 57 -4.91 -3.92 -12.78
CA LYS A 57 -3.64 -3.20 -12.93
C LYS A 57 -3.80 -1.88 -13.69
N ARG A 58 -4.82 -1.72 -14.54
CA ARG A 58 -5.10 -0.44 -15.22
C ARG A 58 -5.46 0.68 -14.24
N LEU A 59 -5.95 0.34 -13.04
CA LEU A 59 -6.18 1.33 -11.99
C LEU A 59 -4.87 2.02 -11.57
N ASP A 60 -3.72 1.34 -11.65
CA ASP A 60 -2.42 1.98 -11.41
C ASP A 60 -2.11 3.02 -12.47
N ASP A 61 -2.47 2.75 -13.73
CA ASP A 61 -2.22 3.67 -14.85
C ASP A 61 -3.16 4.88 -14.81
N GLU A 62 -4.44 4.67 -14.45
CA GLU A 62 -5.38 5.77 -14.18
C GLU A 62 -4.87 6.68 -13.04
N LEU A 63 -4.31 6.09 -11.98
CA LEU A 63 -3.73 6.85 -10.86
C LEU A 63 -2.47 7.63 -11.28
N LYS A 64 -1.60 7.03 -12.10
CA LYS A 64 -0.43 7.73 -12.66
C LYS A 64 -0.86 8.93 -13.50
N GLY A 65 -1.90 8.79 -14.31
CA GLY A 65 -2.45 9.87 -15.12
C GLY A 65 -3.00 11.06 -14.32
N LEU A 66 -3.40 10.84 -13.06
CA LEU A 66 -3.85 11.90 -12.16
C LEU A 66 -2.72 12.57 -11.36
N SER A 67 -1.53 11.98 -11.32
CA SER A 67 -0.41 12.53 -10.55
C SER A 67 0.17 13.73 -11.27
N ALA A 68 0.10 14.91 -10.64
CA ALA A 68 0.74 16.12 -11.14
C ALA A 68 2.28 16.07 -11.06
N ALA A 69 2.82 15.17 -10.23
CA ALA A 69 4.25 14.91 -10.13
C ALA A 69 4.61 13.65 -10.94
N CYS A 70 5.67 13.72 -11.75
CA CYS A 70 6.26 12.58 -12.47
C CYS A 70 6.80 11.45 -11.56
N ASN A 71 6.55 11.52 -10.25
CA ASN A 71 7.07 10.58 -9.29
C ASN A 71 6.13 9.38 -9.20
N LEU A 72 6.67 8.19 -9.49
CA LEU A 72 5.95 6.95 -9.31
C LEU A 72 5.47 6.81 -7.85
N PRO A 73 4.29 6.20 -7.62
CA PRO A 73 3.83 5.91 -6.27
C PRO A 73 4.87 5.03 -5.55
N ARG A 74 5.45 5.56 -4.47
CA ARG A 74 6.44 4.86 -3.67
C ARG A 74 5.74 3.73 -2.92
N THR A 75 6.13 2.48 -3.22
CA THR A 75 5.64 1.31 -2.48
C THR A 75 6.64 0.97 -1.38
N THR A 76 6.17 0.79 -0.15
CA THR A 76 6.99 0.34 0.98
C THR A 76 6.36 -0.90 1.58
N ILE A 77 7.16 -1.97 1.67
CA ILE A 77 6.74 -3.24 2.28
C ILE A 77 7.33 -3.29 3.68
N LEU A 78 6.47 -3.30 4.68
CA LEU A 78 6.85 -3.33 6.08
C LEU A 78 6.45 -4.67 6.70
N VAL A 79 7.25 -5.16 7.64
CA VAL A 79 6.91 -6.30 8.49
C VAL A 79 6.64 -5.76 9.88
N GLU A 80 5.44 -6.01 10.39
CA GLU A 80 5.09 -5.65 11.75
C GLU A 80 5.93 -6.45 12.74
N ARG A 81 6.59 -5.75 13.65
CA ARG A 81 7.29 -6.36 14.78
C ARG A 81 6.69 -5.82 16.07
N PRO A 82 6.00 -6.65 16.87
CA PRO A 82 5.54 -6.22 18.19
C PRO A 82 6.76 -5.99 19.10
N PRO A 83 6.74 -4.97 19.96
CA PRO A 83 7.88 -4.60 20.80
C PRO A 83 8.28 -5.66 21.83
N VAL A 84 7.43 -6.68 22.05
CA VAL A 84 7.64 -7.77 23.03
C VAL A 84 8.37 -8.98 22.42
N ALA A 85 8.79 -8.93 21.15
CA ALA A 85 9.48 -10.02 20.49
C ALA A 85 10.89 -10.22 21.08
N ARG A 86 10.99 -11.12 22.07
CA ARG A 86 12.14 -11.28 22.97
C ARG A 86 13.42 -11.84 22.32
N ASN A 87 13.35 -12.34 21.07
CA ASN A 87 14.39 -13.21 20.50
C ASN A 87 14.95 -12.75 19.14
N SER A 88 14.80 -11.48 18.75
CA SER A 88 15.44 -10.97 17.52
C SER A 88 16.69 -10.17 17.87
N PRO A 89 17.84 -10.41 17.19
CA PRO A 89 18.99 -9.52 17.27
C PRO A 89 18.56 -8.08 16.95
N PRO A 90 19.08 -7.06 17.65
CA PRO A 90 18.74 -5.67 17.35
C PRO A 90 19.24 -5.33 15.94
N ASP A 91 18.32 -5.14 15.01
CA ASP A 91 18.63 -4.49 13.74
C ASP A 91 19.09 -3.04 14.07
N PRO A 92 20.19 -2.54 13.47
CA PRO A 92 20.68 -1.20 13.79
C PRO A 92 19.60 -0.17 13.49
N TYR A 93 19.23 0.62 14.50
CA TYR A 93 18.24 1.67 14.36
C TYR A 93 18.80 2.80 13.48
N VAL A 94 18.21 2.98 12.29
CA VAL A 94 18.51 4.12 11.41
C VAL A 94 17.32 5.07 11.43
N SER A 95 17.51 6.26 11.99
CA SER A 95 16.51 7.32 11.98
C SER A 95 16.26 7.81 10.55
N GLN A 96 15.00 7.83 10.11
CA GLN A 96 14.59 8.38 8.81
C GLN A 96 14.07 9.83 8.91
N LYS A 97 14.56 10.60 9.89
CA LYS A 97 14.23 12.03 10.01
C LYS A 97 14.93 12.84 8.94
#